data_AF-A0A2M9CMX6-F1
#
_entry.id   AF-A0A2M9CMX6-F1
#
_cell.length_a   1.000
_cell.length_b   1.000
_cell.length_c   1.000
_cell.angle_alpha   90.00
_cell.angle_beta   90.00
_cell.angle_gamma   90.00
#
_symmetry.space_group_name_H-M   'P 1'
#
loop_
_entity.id
_entity.type
_entity.pdbx_description
1 polymer ?
#
loop_
_entity_poly.entity_id
_entity_poly.type
_entity_poly.pdbx_seq_one_letter_code
_entity_poly.pdbx_strand_id
1 'polypeptide(L)'
;MGDRVWLNMEDLDEVNAGLRAAITEFTDVAQDNDRAEQAAGNPAGRGELQARVGDFESGWDHNREQLTEKLTKTQEHLQAIVDGFRELDAGLQSSMSDAEYTLLNNPGPDNRAV
;
A
#
# COMPACT_ATOMS: atom_id res chain seq x y z
N MET A 1 6.79 24.85 -22.70
CA MET A 1 6.96 25.18 -21.26
C MET A 1 6.63 23.91 -20.52
N GLY A 2 7.64 23.12 -20.14
CA GLY A 2 7.40 21.89 -19.38
C GLY A 2 6.92 22.25 -17.99
N ASP A 3 5.79 21.68 -17.57
CA ASP A 3 5.26 21.88 -16.24
C ASP A 3 6.23 21.26 -15.22
N ARG A 4 6.60 22.01 -14.18
CA ARG A 4 7.56 21.55 -13.18
C ARG A 4 6.79 20.83 -12.07
N VAL A 5 6.94 19.50 -12.01
CA VAL A 5 6.36 18.67 -10.96
C VAL A 5 7.35 18.55 -9.82
N TRP A 6 6.97 19.02 -8.63
CA TRP A 6 7.68 18.78 -7.38
C TRP A 6 7.03 17.61 -6.66
N LEU A 7 7.79 16.56 -6.38
CA LEU A 7 7.33 15.42 -5.58
C LEU A 7 8.06 15.40 -4.25
N ASN A 8 7.30 15.26 -3.15
CA ASN A 8 7.88 14.98 -1.85
C ASN A 8 8.15 13.47 -1.76
N MET A 9 9.42 13.08 -1.89
CA MET A 9 9.81 11.67 -1.84
C MET A 9 9.62 11.07 -0.43
N GLU A 10 9.72 11.88 0.62
CA GLU A 10 9.49 11.44 2.00
C GLU A 10 8.02 11.03 2.21
N ASP A 11 7.07 11.87 1.78
CA ASP A 11 5.65 11.56 1.85
C ASP A 11 5.29 10.31 1.03
N LEU A 12 5.89 10.16 -0.15
CA LEU A 12 5.66 8.99 -1.01
C LEU A 12 6.20 7.70 -0.37
N ASP A 13 7.37 7.76 0.26
CA ASP A 13 7.94 6.63 0.99
C ASP A 13 7.09 6.29 2.23
N GLU A 14 6.57 7.29 2.96
CA GLU A 14 5.67 7.09 4.10
C GLU A 14 4.36 6.42 3.68
N VAL A 15 3.71 6.92 2.62
CA VAL A 15 2.47 6.34 2.10
C VAL A 15 2.70 4.91 1.59
N ASN A 16 3.82 4.66 0.92
CA ASN A 16 4.19 3.33 0.43
C ASN A 16 4.42 2.34 1.60
N ALA A 17 5.10 2.78 2.66
CA ALA A 17 5.28 1.98 3.87
C ALA A 17 3.94 1.68 4.56
N GLY A 18 3.06 2.67 4.67
CA GLY A 18 1.71 2.49 5.22
C GLY A 18 0.85 1.51 4.42
N LEU A 19 0.90 1.60 3.09
CA LEU A 19 0.21 0.65 2.20
C LEU A 19 0.73 -0.78 2.37
N ARG A 20 2.04 -0.98 2.47
CA ARG A 20 2.64 -2.30 2.73
C ARG A 20 2.17 -2.87 4.07
N ALA A 21 2.16 -2.05 5.12
CA ALA A 21 1.70 -2.48 6.44
C ALA A 21 0.21 -2.90 6.41
N ALA A 22 -0.64 -2.13 5.76
CA ALA A 22 -2.06 -2.46 5.62
C ALA A 22 -2.26 -3.78 4.84
N ILE A 23 -1.54 -3.99 3.74
CA ILE A 23 -1.59 -5.25 2.96
C ILE A 23 -1.20 -6.45 3.82
N THR A 24 -0.13 -6.32 4.62
CA THR A 24 0.31 -7.37 5.56
C THR A 24 -0.76 -7.66 6.58
N GLU A 25 -1.34 -6.65 7.22
CA GLU A 25 -2.41 -6.82 8.21
C GLU A 25 -3.63 -7.55 7.62
N PHE A 26 -4.06 -7.16 6.41
CA PHE A 26 -5.16 -7.85 5.71
C PHE A 26 -4.84 -9.32 5.39
N THR A 27 -3.57 -9.64 5.14
CA THR A 27 -3.15 -11.01 4.84
C THR A 27 -3.03 -11.85 6.12
N ASP A 28 -2.58 -11.27 7.22
CA ASP A 28 -2.41 -11.96 8.50
C ASP A 28 -3.77 -12.27 9.16
N VAL A 29 -4.70 -11.31 9.14
CA VAL A 29 -6.07 -11.47 9.70
C VAL A 29 -6.86 -12.57 8.99
N ALA A 30 -6.48 -12.93 7.76
CA ALA A 30 -7.07 -14.06 7.03
C ALA A 30 -7.07 -15.36 7.86
N GLN A 31 -5.97 -15.62 8.57
CA GLN A 31 -5.74 -16.88 9.25
C GLN A 31 -6.61 -17.07 10.51
N ASP A 32 -7.18 -15.98 11.02
CA ASP A 32 -7.99 -16.00 12.24
C ASP A 32 -9.47 -16.25 11.94
N ASN A 33 -9.95 -15.87 10.75
CA ASN A 33 -11.36 -16.04 10.39
C ASN A 33 -11.74 -17.50 10.14
N ASP A 34 -10.86 -18.33 9.56
CA ASP A 34 -11.12 -19.77 9.33
C ASP A 34 -11.42 -20.57 10.62
N ARG A 35 -11.17 -19.97 11.79
CA ARG A 35 -11.41 -20.60 13.10
C ARG A 35 -12.80 -20.30 13.66
N ALA A 36 -13.54 -19.32 13.14
CA ALA A 36 -14.79 -18.88 13.74
C ALA A 36 -15.95 -19.86 13.45
N GLU A 37 -16.04 -20.45 12.27
CA GLU A 37 -17.05 -21.46 11.90
C GLU A 37 -16.85 -22.72 12.75
N GLN A 38 -15.60 -23.16 12.86
CA GLN A 38 -15.23 -24.31 13.69
C GLN A 38 -15.53 -24.05 15.17
N ALA A 39 -15.31 -22.82 15.65
CA ALA A 39 -15.64 -22.42 17.02
C ALA A 39 -17.16 -22.33 17.27
N ALA A 40 -17.94 -21.90 16.28
CA ALA A 40 -19.40 -21.86 16.37
C ALA A 40 -20.00 -23.27 16.52
N GLY A 41 -19.43 -24.25 15.82
CA GLY A 41 -19.76 -25.67 15.94
C GLY A 41 -21.25 -25.97 15.69
N ASN A 42 -21.74 -27.09 16.22
CA ASN A 42 -23.14 -27.49 16.06
C ASN A 42 -23.84 -27.82 17.40
N PRO A 43 -24.02 -26.82 18.28
CA PRO A 43 -24.61 -27.03 19.59
C PRO A 43 -26.05 -27.54 19.47
N ALA A 44 -26.33 -28.66 20.15
CA ALA A 44 -27.63 -29.34 20.14
C ALA A 44 -28.15 -29.70 18.74
N GLY A 45 -27.26 -29.89 17.75
CA GLY A 45 -27.64 -30.25 16.37
C GLY A 45 -28.23 -29.09 15.55
N ARG A 46 -28.18 -27.86 16.06
CA ARG A 46 -28.63 -26.65 15.35
C ARG A 46 -27.48 -26.02 14.57
N GLY A 47 -27.34 -26.41 13.30
CA GLY A 47 -26.27 -25.92 12.41
C GLY A 47 -26.51 -24.53 11.80
N GLU A 48 -27.61 -23.85 12.13
CA GLU A 48 -27.96 -22.55 11.52
C GLU A 48 -26.94 -21.44 11.81
N LEU A 49 -26.37 -21.43 13.02
CA LEU A 49 -25.32 -20.48 13.38
C LEU A 49 -24.03 -20.79 12.60
N GLN A 50 -23.65 -22.06 12.53
CA GLN A 50 -22.49 -22.51 11.76
C GLN A 50 -22.62 -22.10 10.29
N ALA A 51 -23.76 -22.36 9.66
CA ALA A 51 -24.01 -22.01 8.27
C ALA A 51 -23.89 -20.49 8.02
N ARG A 52 -24.46 -19.67 8.91
CA ARG A 52 -24.34 -18.21 8.81
C ARG A 52 -22.91 -17.71 8.99
N VAL A 53 -22.14 -18.35 9.87
CA VAL A 53 -20.72 -18.02 10.07
C VAL A 53 -19.91 -18.44 8.84
N GLY A 54 -20.15 -19.61 8.26
CA GLY A 54 -19.52 -20.05 7.02
C GLY A 54 -19.84 -19.14 5.82
N ASP A 55 -21.10 -18.71 5.68
CA ASP A 55 -21.50 -17.73 4.63
C ASP A 55 -20.78 -16.39 4.82
N PHE A 56 -20.65 -15.93 6.07
CA PHE A 56 -19.92 -14.72 6.41
C PHE A 56 -18.42 -14.85 6.11
N GLU A 57 -17.79 -15.96 6.51
CA GLU A 57 -16.38 -16.23 6.27
C GLU A 57 -16.06 -16.24 4.79
N SER A 58 -16.83 -16.98 3.99
CA SER A 58 -16.66 -17.04 2.53
C SER A 58 -16.82 -15.66 1.87
N GLY A 59 -17.84 -14.90 2.27
CA GLY A 59 -18.06 -13.54 1.76
C GLY A 59 -16.95 -12.57 2.18
N TRP A 60 -16.48 -12.67 3.42
CA TRP A 60 -15.37 -11.85 3.92
C TRP A 60 -14.07 -12.18 3.20
N ASP A 61 -13.74 -13.47 3.07
CA ASP A 61 -12.53 -13.96 2.43
C ASP A 61 -12.43 -13.45 0.99
N HIS A 62 -13.50 -13.62 0.21
CA HIS A 62 -13.56 -13.13 -1.15
C HIS A 62 -13.40 -11.60 -1.27
N ASN A 63 -14.07 -10.82 -0.39
CA ASN A 63 -13.95 -9.36 -0.40
C ASN A 63 -12.54 -8.91 0.04
N ARG A 64 -11.95 -9.61 0.99
CA ARG A 64 -10.60 -9.35 1.49
C ARG A 64 -9.56 -9.61 0.41
N GLU A 65 -9.63 -10.74 -0.27
CA GLU A 65 -8.76 -11.05 -1.42
C GLU A 65 -8.82 -9.96 -2.49
N GLN A 66 -10.02 -9.53 -2.88
CA GLN A 66 -10.18 -8.45 -3.85
C GLN A 66 -9.61 -7.10 -3.36
N LEU A 67 -9.77 -6.79 -2.07
CA LEU A 67 -9.22 -5.55 -1.50
C LEU A 67 -7.69 -5.62 -1.47
N THR A 68 -7.12 -6.74 -1.01
CA THR A 68 -5.68 -6.98 -1.00
C THR A 68 -5.10 -6.85 -2.40
N GLU A 69 -5.73 -7.44 -3.42
CA GLU A 69 -5.28 -7.32 -4.81
C GLU A 69 -5.23 -5.85 -5.28
N LYS A 70 -6.27 -5.06 -4.98
CA LYS A 70 -6.32 -3.64 -5.35
C LYS A 70 -5.28 -2.80 -4.62
N LEU A 71 -5.06 -3.08 -3.33
CA LEU A 71 -4.06 -2.41 -2.52
C LEU A 71 -2.65 -2.74 -3.01
N THR A 72 -2.36 -4.02 -3.31
CA THR A 72 -1.09 -4.46 -3.89
C THR A 72 -0.80 -3.75 -5.21
N LYS A 73 -1.77 -3.72 -6.14
CA LYS A 73 -1.61 -2.97 -7.41
C LYS A 73 -1.33 -1.48 -7.20
N THR A 74 -1.98 -0.86 -6.22
CA THR A 74 -1.75 0.55 -5.88
C THR A 74 -0.34 0.76 -5.33
N GLN A 75 0.11 -0.13 -4.46
CA GLN A 75 1.45 -0.13 -3.89
C GLN A 75 2.52 -0.34 -4.97
N GLU A 76 2.31 -1.27 -5.91
CA GLU A 76 3.20 -1.51 -7.05
C GLU A 76 3.34 -0.26 -7.93
N HIS A 77 2.23 0.41 -8.25
CA HIS A 77 2.26 1.66 -9.01
C HIS A 77 3.00 2.78 -8.27
N LEU A 78 2.76 2.94 -6.97
CA LEU A 78 3.45 3.94 -6.17
C LEU A 78 4.95 3.65 -6.09
N GLN A 79 5.33 2.39 -5.91
CA GLN A 79 6.73 1.96 -5.94
C GLN A 79 7.38 2.27 -7.28
N ALA A 80 6.71 1.98 -8.39
CA ALA A 80 7.22 2.28 -9.73
C ALA A 80 7.44 3.79 -9.95
N ILE A 81 6.58 4.65 -9.39
CA ILE A 81 6.78 6.11 -9.40
C ILE A 81 8.02 6.48 -8.59
N VAL A 82 8.14 5.99 -7.35
CA VAL A 82 9.29 6.26 -6.48
C VAL A 82 10.60 5.82 -7.14
N ASP A 83 10.63 4.64 -7.72
CA ASP A 83 11.82 4.09 -8.37
C ASP A 83 12.19 4.90 -9.62
N GLY A 84 11.20 5.28 -10.44
CA GLY A 84 11.44 6.11 -11.64
C GLY A 84 11.98 7.50 -11.29
N PHE A 85 11.50 8.12 -10.20
CA PHE A 85 12.04 9.39 -9.74
C PHE A 85 13.46 9.27 -9.18
N ARG A 86 13.77 8.21 -8.44
CA ARG A 86 15.14 7.95 -7.95
C ARG A 86 16.12 7.71 -9.11
N GLU A 87 15.69 6.98 -10.13
CA GLU A 87 16.51 6.75 -11.33
C GLU A 87 16.76 8.06 -12.09
N LEU A 88 15.71 8.88 -12.27
CA LEU A 88 15.82 10.20 -12.88
C LEU A 88 16.78 11.10 -12.10
N ASP A 89 16.62 11.16 -10.77
CA ASP A 89 17.45 11.99 -9.89
C ASP A 89 18.93 11.58 -9.94
N ALA A 90 19.24 10.28 -9.87
CA ALA A 90 20.59 9.76 -10.03
C ALA A 90 21.19 10.08 -11.42
N GLY A 91 20.37 10.01 -12.47
CA GLY A 91 20.76 10.40 -13.83
C GLY A 91 21.09 11.89 -13.95
N LEU A 92 20.31 12.75 -13.31
CA LEU A 92 20.56 14.19 -13.27
C LEU A 92 21.82 14.52 -12.47
N GLN A 93 21.99 13.93 -11.29
CA GLN A 93 23.18 14.13 -10.46
C GLN A 93 24.47 13.72 -11.18
N SER A 94 24.43 12.63 -11.97
CA SER A 94 25.61 12.16 -12.72
C SER A 94 25.92 12.97 -13.98
N SER A 95 24.96 13.74 -14.51
CA SER A 95 25.10 14.48 -15.77
C SER A 95 25.28 16.00 -15.61
N MET A 96 25.03 16.54 -14.42
CA MET A 96 25.12 17.97 -14.12
C MET A 96 26.26 18.28 -13.16
N SER A 97 26.68 19.55 -13.09
CA SER A 97 27.56 20.00 -12.01
C SER A 97 26.79 20.09 -10.69
N ASP A 98 27.48 19.89 -9.56
CA ASP A 98 26.87 19.95 -8.21
C ASP A 98 26.12 21.27 -7.96
N ALA A 99 26.62 22.38 -8.52
CA ALA A 99 26.01 23.70 -8.40
C ALA A 99 24.68 23.81 -9.17
N GLU A 100 24.58 23.22 -10.36
CA GLU A 100 23.35 23.19 -11.16
C GLU A 100 22.32 22.24 -10.56
N TYR A 101 22.77 21.09 -10.05
CA TYR A 101 21.93 20.11 -9.37
C TYR A 101 21.31 20.68 -8.07
N THR A 102 22.08 21.42 -7.28
CA THR A 102 21.60 22.05 -6.03
C THR A 102 20.46 23.06 -6.27
N LEU A 103 20.47 23.77 -7.41
CA LEU A 103 19.41 24.73 -7.76
C LEU A 103 18.10 24.04 -8.15
N LEU A 104 18.17 22.81 -8.68
CA LEU A 104 17.01 22.01 -9.07
C LEU A 104 16.39 21.26 -7.90
N ASN A 105 17.20 20.86 -6.91
CA ASN A 105 16.75 20.07 -5.76
C ASN A 105 16.36 20.92 -4.53
N ASN A 106 16.26 22.24 -4.68
CA ASN A 106 15.82 23.13 -3.60
C ASN A 106 14.29 23.21 -3.58
N PRO A 107 13.59 22.49 -2.67
CA PRO A 107 12.14 22.49 -2.63
C PRO A 107 11.65 23.93 -2.49
N GLY A 108 10.83 24.37 -3.44
CA GLY A 108 10.12 25.63 -3.31
C GLY A 108 9.28 25.67 -2.02
N PRO A 109 8.76 26.84 -1.64
CA PRO A 109 8.05 27.07 -0.37
C PRO A 109 6.90 26.10 -0.05
N ASP A 110 6.42 25.36 -1.05
CA ASP A 110 5.27 24.46 -1.01
C ASP A 110 5.66 22.95 -1.01
N ASN A 111 6.91 22.55 -0.68
CA ASN A 111 7.33 21.13 -0.60
C ASN A 111 8.42 20.81 0.49
N ARG A 112 8.17 21.09 1.78
CA ARG A 112 9.20 21.34 2.84
C ARG A 112 9.91 20.09 3.42
N ALA A 113 11.22 20.13 3.70
CA ALA A 113 11.77 20.70 4.95
C ALA A 113 12.86 21.80 4.80
N VAL A 114 12.64 22.87 5.60
CA VAL A 114 13.34 24.18 5.79
C VAL A 114 13.39 25.12 4.59
#